data_AF-A0A2T4JGT1-F1
#
_entry.id   AF-A0A2T4JGT1-F1
#
_cell.length_a   1.000
_cell.length_b   1.000
_cell.length_c   1.000
_cell.angle_alpha   90.00
_cell.angle_beta   90.00
_cell.angle_gamma   90.00
#
_symmetry.space_group_name_H-M   'P 1'
#
loop_
_entity.id
_entity.type
_entity.pdbx_description
1 polymer ?
#
loop_
_entity_poly.entity_id
_entity_poly.type
_entity_poly.pdbx_seq_one_letter_code
_entity_poly.pdbx_strand_id
1 'polypeptide(L)'
;MLVNATRCLTAADVLVDSAEFRADHLPFLLPVTLTIGNGLELLFKYNLVRQGHSLVLLRERYGRDVFRLWKQPENAAIRLMALGNFAHAA
;
A
#
# COMPACT_ATOMS: atom_id res chain seq x y z
N MET A 1 -12.53 -2.11 -0.57
CA MET A 1 -11.06 -2.14 -0.79
C MET A 1 -10.39 -0.94 -0.16
N LEU A 2 -10.78 0.29 -0.51
CA LEU A 2 -10.16 1.50 0.04
C LEU A 2 -10.14 1.55 1.58
N VAL A 3 -11.26 1.25 2.26
CA VAL A 3 -11.32 1.18 3.73
C VAL A 3 -10.29 0.19 4.32
N ASN A 4 -10.09 -0.96 3.67
CA ASN A 4 -9.12 -1.94 4.15
C ASN A 4 -7.68 -1.50 3.85
N ALA A 5 -7.44 -0.81 2.73
CA ALA A 5 -6.14 -0.19 2.47
C ALA A 5 -5.79 0.82 3.56
N THR A 6 -6.74 1.70 3.93
CA THR A 6 -6.58 2.64 5.04
C THR A 6 -6.30 1.93 6.35
N ARG A 7 -7.09 0.90 6.70
CA ARG A 7 -6.87 0.12 7.93
C ARG A 7 -5.47 -0.47 8.01
N CYS A 8 -4.96 -1.04 6.92
CA CYS A 8 -3.60 -1.56 6.87
C CYS A 8 -2.57 -0.45 7.07
N LEU A 9 -2.66 0.64 6.31
CA LEU A 9 -1.68 1.73 6.41
C LEU A 9 -1.70 2.40 7.79
N THR A 10 -2.88 2.63 8.37
CA THR A 10 -3.01 3.14 9.75
C THR A 10 -2.49 2.15 10.78
N ALA A 11 -2.71 0.84 10.62
CA ALA A 11 -2.16 -0.15 11.53
C ALA A 11 -0.63 -0.19 11.49
N ALA A 12 -0.03 -0.04 10.30
CA ALA A 12 1.41 0.07 10.16
C ALA A 12 1.96 1.32 10.87
N ASP A 13 1.27 2.46 10.74
CA ASP A 13 1.60 3.71 11.42
C ASP A 13 1.59 3.55 12.95
N VAL A 14 0.49 3.00 13.49
CA VAL A 14 0.34 2.69 14.92
C VAL A 14 1.44 1.74 15.43
N LEU A 15 1.81 0.73 14.64
CA LEU A 15 2.87 -0.20 15.01
C LEU A 15 4.23 0.49 15.09
N VAL A 16 4.57 1.34 14.12
CA VAL A 16 5.84 2.07 14.09
C VAL A 16 5.93 3.09 15.24
N ASP A 17 4.81 3.69 15.63
CA ASP A 17 4.74 4.66 16.72
C ASP A 17 4.64 4.05 18.13
N SER A 18 4.53 2.72 18.22
CA SER A 18 4.38 2.00 19.49
C SER A 18 5.64 2.07 20.36
N ALA A 19 5.47 1.94 21.68
CA ALA A 19 6.60 1.92 22.61
C ALA A 19 7.45 0.66 22.41
N GLU A 20 6.81 -0.46 22.06
CA GLU A 20 7.40 -1.75 21.78
C GLU A 20 8.31 -1.69 20.54
N PHE A 21 7.85 -1.05 19.46
CA PHE A 21 8.66 -0.85 18.26
C PHE A 21 9.89 0.02 18.54
N ARG A 22 9.74 1.08 19.36
CA ARG A 22 10.86 1.92 19.76
C ARG A 22 11.86 1.20 20.66
N ALA A 23 11.40 0.26 21.49
CA ALA A 23 12.25 -0.51 22.40
C ALA A 23 13.03 -1.61 21.65
N ASP A 24 12.38 -2.34 20.74
CA ASP A 24 13.01 -3.33 19.87
C ASP A 24 12.21 -3.48 18.56
N HIS A 25 12.74 -2.91 17.47
CA HIS A 25 12.04 -2.87 16.18
C HIS A 25 12.20 -4.15 15.35
N LEU A 26 13.22 -4.98 15.62
CA LEU A 26 13.56 -6.13 14.76
C LEU A 26 12.38 -7.11 14.58
N PRO A 27 11.63 -7.50 15.63
CA PRO A 27 10.49 -8.40 15.49
C PRO A 27 9.34 -7.81 14.67
N PHE A 28 9.27 -6.47 14.58
CA PHE A 28 8.18 -5.75 13.93
C PHE A 28 8.45 -5.44 12.45
N LEU A 29 9.69 -5.55 11.97
CA LEU A 29 10.03 -5.22 10.58
C LEU A 29 9.22 -6.00 9.56
N LEU A 30 9.09 -7.33 9.75
CA LEU A 30 8.30 -8.17 8.85
C LEU A 30 6.80 -7.85 8.94
N PRO A 31 6.16 -7.82 10.14
CA PRO A 31 4.76 -7.42 10.29
C PRO A 31 4.43 -6.06 9.68
N VAL A 32 5.25 -5.04 9.94
CA VAL A 32 5.06 -3.67 9.42
C VAL A 32 5.17 -3.68 7.90
N THR A 33 6.21 -4.32 7.35
CA THR A 33 6.41 -4.41 5.90
C THR A 33 5.26 -5.11 5.19
N LEU A 34 4.78 -6.24 5.73
CA LEU A 34 3.63 -6.96 5.17
C LEU A 34 2.35 -6.14 5.26
N THR A 35 2.16 -5.41 6.36
CA THR A 35 0.98 -4.56 6.58
C THR A 35 0.97 -3.39 5.59
N ILE A 36 2.11 -2.72 5.38
CA ILE A 36 2.28 -1.69 4.36
C ILE A 36 2.02 -2.27 2.97
N GLY A 37 2.65 -3.40 2.64
CA GLY A 37 2.49 -4.06 1.34
C GLY A 37 1.03 -4.41 1.01
N ASN A 38 0.29 -4.97 1.97
CA ASN A 38 -1.13 -5.25 1.83
C ASN A 38 -1.96 -3.98 1.62
N GLY A 39 -1.64 -2.90 2.34
CA GLY A 39 -2.29 -1.60 2.17
C GLY A 39 -2.10 -1.03 0.76
N LEU A 40 -0.86 -1.04 0.27
CA LEU A 40 -0.52 -0.58 -1.08
C LEU A 40 -1.17 -1.45 -2.16
N GLU A 41 -1.16 -2.77 -2.01
CA GLU A 41 -1.81 -3.70 -2.94
C GLU A 41 -3.31 -3.37 -3.10
N LEU A 42 -4.01 -3.20 -1.97
CA LEU A 42 -5.44 -2.89 -1.96
C LEU A 42 -5.74 -1.52 -2.56
N LEU A 43 -4.89 -0.52 -2.28
CA LEU A 43 -5.01 0.83 -2.83
C LEU A 43 -4.85 0.83 -4.35
N PHE A 44 -3.83 0.15 -4.87
CA PHE A 44 -3.58 0.11 -6.31
C PHE A 44 -4.64 -0.68 -7.07
N LYS A 45 -5.09 -1.82 -6.50
CA LYS A 45 -6.19 -2.59 -7.09
C LYS A 45 -7.52 -1.82 -7.07
N TYR A 46 -7.75 -0.99 -6.06
CA TYR A 46 -8.97 -0.17 -6.00
C TYR A 46 -9.12 0.74 -7.22
N ASN A 47 -8.05 1.39 -7.68
CA ASN A 47 -8.13 2.23 -8.88
C ASN A 47 -8.45 1.42 -10.13
N LEU A 48 -7.88 0.22 -10.28
CA LEU A 48 -8.19 -0.68 -11.40
C LEU A 48 -9.66 -1.15 -11.34
N VAL A 49 -10.18 -1.49 -10.17
CA VAL A 49 -11.60 -1.87 -10.00
C VAL A 49 -12.54 -0.71 -10.37
N ARG A 50 -12.18 0.53 -10.02
CA ARG A 50 -12.96 1.71 -10.42
C ARG A 50 -13.04 1.91 -11.94
N GLN A 51 -12.08 1.37 -12.69
CA GLN A 51 -12.06 1.38 -14.15
C GLN A 51 -12.71 0.13 -14.78
N GLY A 52 -13.37 -0.70 -13.98
CA GLY A 52 -14.15 -1.86 -14.46
C GLY A 52 -13.40 -3.19 -14.43
N HIS A 53 -12.17 -3.25 -13.90
CA HIS A 53 -11.47 -4.53 -13.76
C HIS A 53 -12.10 -5.40 -12.66
N SER A 54 -12.33 -6.68 -12.96
CA SER A 54 -12.82 -7.64 -11.97
C SER A 54 -11.71 -8.09 -11.01
N LEU A 55 -12.07 -8.44 -9.78
CA LEU A 55 -11.11 -8.94 -8.79
C LEU A 55 -10.43 -10.24 -9.24
N VAL A 56 -11.15 -11.09 -9.99
CA VAL A 56 -10.61 -12.34 -10.53
C VAL A 56 -9.48 -12.03 -11.51
N LEU A 57 -9.72 -11.13 -12.48
CA LEU A 57 -8.72 -10.69 -13.44
C LEU A 57 -7.50 -10.09 -12.74
N LEU A 58 -7.71 -9.26 -11.71
CA LEU A 58 -6.60 -8.64 -10.99
C LEU A 58 -5.77 -9.66 -10.22
N ARG A 59 -6.40 -10.70 -9.64
CA ARG A 59 -5.70 -11.80 -8.96
C ARG A 59 -4.84 -12.60 -9.94
N GLU A 60 -5.39 -12.95 -11.10
CA GLU A 60 -4.69 -13.74 -12.12
C GLU A 60 -3.54 -12.96 -12.76
N ARG A 61 -3.77 -11.69 -13.08
CA ARG A 61 -2.81 -10.87 -13.82
C ARG A 61 -1.70 -10.30 -12.95
N TYR A 62 -1.99 -9.98 -11.69
CA TYR A 62 -1.05 -9.26 -10.82
C TYR A 62 -0.74 -9.98 -9.52
N GLY A 63 -1.54 -10.96 -9.07
CA GLY A 63 -1.33 -11.62 -7.79
C GLY A 63 -1.18 -10.61 -6.65
N ARG A 64 -0.04 -10.65 -5.96
CA ARG A 64 0.38 -9.67 -4.93
C ARG A 64 1.56 -8.79 -5.38
N ASP A 65 1.83 -8.70 -6.69
CA ASP A 65 2.92 -7.89 -7.22
C ASP A 65 2.58 -6.40 -7.16
N VAL A 66 2.93 -5.79 -6.02
CA VAL A 66 2.70 -4.37 -5.73
C VAL A 66 3.40 -3.46 -6.75
N PHE A 67 4.58 -3.83 -7.24
CA PHE A 67 5.32 -3.02 -8.21
C PHE A 67 4.68 -3.03 -9.59
N ARG A 68 4.15 -4.18 -10.02
CA ARG A 68 3.43 -4.27 -11.29
C ARG A 68 2.10 -3.51 -11.24
N LEU A 69 1.41 -3.57 -10.10
CA LEU A 69 0.22 -2.75 -9.83
C LEU A 69 0.56 -1.25 -9.81
N TRP A 70 1.63 -0.86 -9.13
CA TRP A 70 2.11 0.52 -9.06
C TRP A 70 2.34 1.13 -10.44
N LYS A 71 2.85 0.36 -11.41
CA LYS A 71 3.16 0.83 -12.78
C LYS A 71 1.94 1.01 -13.68
N GLN A 72 0.75 0.56 -13.28
CA GLN A 72 -0.43 0.65 -14.12
C GLN A 72 -0.85 2.11 -14.38
N PRO A 73 -1.33 2.48 -15.58
CA PRO A 73 -1.75 3.84 -15.90
C PRO A 73 -2.75 4.43 -14.90
N GLU A 74 -3.68 3.62 -14.41
CA GLU A 74 -4.74 3.97 -13.45
C GLU A 74 -4.18 4.47 -12.11
N ASN A 75 -2.93 4.13 -11.79
CA ASN A 75 -2.25 4.57 -10.58
C ASN A 75 -1.40 5.84 -10.78
N ALA A 76 -1.44 6.48 -11.96
CA ALA A 76 -0.65 7.68 -12.26
C ALA A 76 -0.88 8.82 -11.25
N ALA A 77 -2.13 9.05 -10.84
CA ALA A 77 -2.45 10.08 -9.85
C ALA A 77 -1.76 9.81 -8.50
N ILE A 78 -1.70 8.54 -8.06
CA ILE A 78 -0.99 8.19 -6.82
C ILE A 78 0.51 8.45 -6.98
N ARG A 79 1.09 8.12 -8.14
CA ARG A 79 2.52 8.40 -8.39
C ARG A 79 2.83 9.88 -8.34
N LEU A 80 1.98 10.71 -8.95
CA LEU A 80 2.13 12.17 -8.91
C LEU A 80 2.01 12.73 -7.49
N MET A 81 1.03 12.26 -6.71
CA MET A 81 0.89 12.67 -5.30
C MET A 81 2.09 12.24 -4.46
N ALA A 82 2.59 11.01 -4.66
CA ALA A 82 3.77 10.52 -3.95
C ALA A 82 5.00 11.38 -4.27
N LEU A 83 5.25 11.68 -5.55
CA LEU A 83 6.35 12.56 -5.97
C LEU A 83 6.23 13.96 -5.37
N GLY A 84 5.02 14.52 -5.35
CA GLY A 84 4.75 15.80 -4.70
C GLY A 84 5.11 15.78 -3.22
N ASN A 85 4.69 14.75 -2.48
CA ASN A 85 5.00 14.63 -1.05
C ASN A 85 6.50 14.46 -0.78
N PHE A 86 7.22 13.67 -1.60
CA PHE A 86 8.68 13.52 -1.44
C PHE A 86 9.45 14.81 -1.72
N ALA A 87 8.96 15.65 -2.64
CA ALA A 87 9.59 16.94 -2.93
C ALA A 87 9.47 17.96 -1.77
N HIS A 88 8.49 17.79 -0.88
CA HIS A 88 8.27 18.67 0.29
C HIS A 88 8.85 18.09 1.59
N ALA A 89 9.38 16.86 1.56
CA ALA A 89 9.95 16.17 2.72
C ALA A 89 11.49 16.21 2.77
N ALA A 90 12.13 16.90 1.82
CA ALA A 90 13.58 17.13 1.72
C ALA A 90 13.91 18.59 2.06
#